data_AF-A0A6F9CWM7-F1
#
_entry.id   AF-A0A6F9CWM7-F1
#
_cell.length_a   1.000
_cell.length_b   1.000
_cell.length_c   1.000
_cell.angle_alpha   90.00
_cell.angle_beta   90.00
_cell.angle_gamma   90.00
#
_symmetry.space_group_name_H-M   'P 1'
#
loop_
_entity.id
_entity.type
_entity.pdbx_description
1 polymer ?
#
loop_
_entity_poly.entity_id
_entity_poly.type
_entity_poly.pdbx_seq_one_letter_code
_entity_poly.pdbx_strand_id
1 'polypeptide(L)'
;MPTEPQTINAGKSMLNEDQASCELLYVKKLSDKKTAQLHTAGRQWGIPLQYWGMFDGHAGSGCAIMASKLLHGLIRDRLGDIAHLLENPTAAPPICLAKNGSP
;
A
#
# COMPACT_ATOMS: atom_id res chain seq x y z
N MET A 1 13.56 -16.56 8.16
CA MET A 1 13.53 -15.11 7.82
C MET A 1 12.61 -14.98 6.59
N PRO A 2 11.54 -14.19 6.62
CA PRO A 2 10.86 -13.84 5.37
C PRO A 2 11.88 -13.14 4.46
N THR A 3 11.90 -13.52 3.18
CA THR A 3 12.78 -12.90 2.19
C THR A 3 12.16 -11.58 1.77
N GLU A 4 12.88 -10.49 1.98
CA GLU A 4 12.54 -9.19 1.38
C GLU A 4 12.44 -9.34 -0.15
N PRO A 5 11.45 -8.74 -0.81
CA PRO A 5 11.33 -8.80 -2.26
C PRO A 5 12.55 -8.15 -2.91
N GLN A 6 13.09 -8.82 -3.93
CA GLN A 6 14.26 -8.36 -4.67
C GLN A 6 13.89 -7.95 -6.09
N THR A 7 14.58 -6.92 -6.59
CA THR A 7 14.48 -6.42 -7.95
C THR A 7 15.80 -6.59 -8.68
N ILE A 8 15.72 -6.86 -9.97
CA ILE A 8 16.87 -6.93 -10.85
C ILE A 8 16.79 -5.79 -11.87
N ASN A 9 17.89 -5.07 -12.03
CA ASN A 9 18.04 -4.00 -13.01
C ASN A 9 18.04 -4.48 -14.48
N ALA A 10 17.84 -5.78 -14.73
CA ALA A 10 17.84 -6.40 -16.07
C ALA A 10 19.05 -6.02 -16.97
N GLY A 11 20.19 -5.67 -16.38
CA GLY A 11 21.39 -5.25 -17.11
C GLY A 11 21.36 -3.81 -17.66
N LYS A 12 20.40 -2.97 -17.28
CA LYS A 12 20.34 -1.55 -17.71
C LYS A 12 21.59 -0.75 -17.31
N SER A 13 22.17 -1.03 -16.14
CA SER A 13 23.41 -0.37 -15.65
C SER A 13 24.26 -1.30 -14.79
N MET A 14 25.50 -0.87 -14.48
CA MET A 14 26.47 -1.62 -13.68
C MET A 14 26.00 -1.87 -12.24
N LEU A 15 25.29 -0.91 -11.64
CA LEU A 15 24.74 -1.01 -10.29
C LEU A 15 23.23 -1.23 -10.36
N ASN A 16 22.69 -2.02 -9.42
CA ASN A 16 21.25 -2.19 -9.25
C ASN A 16 20.71 -1.09 -8.33
N GLU A 17 19.95 -0.16 -8.90
CA GLU A 17 19.34 0.94 -8.16
C GLU A 17 17.86 0.68 -7.84
N ASP A 18 17.28 -0.36 -8.45
CA ASP A 18 15.87 -0.71 -8.34
C ASP A 18 15.56 -1.30 -6.96
N GLN A 19 14.36 -1.06 -6.45
CA GLN A 19 13.89 -1.59 -5.16
C GLN A 19 12.49 -2.20 -5.29
N ALA A 20 12.14 -3.10 -4.37
CA ALA A 20 10.76 -3.59 -4.21
C ALA A 20 10.33 -3.57 -2.74
N SER A 21 9.01 -3.68 -2.54
CA SER A 21 8.38 -3.82 -1.22
C SER A 21 7.15 -4.71 -1.34
N CYS A 22 6.93 -5.54 -0.31
CA CYS A 22 5.79 -6.43 -0.19
C CYS A 22 5.38 -6.44 1.28
N GLU A 23 4.24 -5.82 1.58
CA GLU A 23 3.82 -5.56 2.95
C GLU A 23 2.36 -5.92 3.13
N LEU A 24 2.05 -6.62 4.22
CA LEU A 24 0.67 -6.81 4.67
C LEU A 24 0.36 -5.78 5.75
N LEU A 25 -0.48 -4.81 5.40
CA LEU A 25 -0.90 -3.71 6.27
C LEU A 25 -2.38 -3.83 6.63
N TYR A 26 -2.81 -2.97 7.54
CA TYR A 26 -4.21 -2.84 7.92
C TYR A 26 -4.61 -1.37 7.96
N VAL A 27 -5.68 -1.05 7.24
CA VAL A 27 -6.29 0.28 7.25
C VAL A 27 -7.24 0.36 8.45
N LYS A 28 -7.01 1.33 9.34
CA LYS A 28 -7.82 1.52 10.55
C LYS A 28 -9.22 1.99 10.16
N LYS A 29 -10.25 1.42 10.78
CA LYS A 29 -11.64 1.86 10.62
C LYS A 29 -11.93 3.06 11.53
N LEU A 30 -12.76 3.98 11.03
CA LEU A 30 -13.19 5.18 11.78
C LEU A 30 -14.31 4.89 12.78
N SER A 31 -15.04 3.77 12.60
CA SER A 31 -16.20 3.36 13.39
C SER A 31 -15.89 3.02 14.85
N ASP A 32 -14.62 2.88 15.22
CA ASP A 32 -14.19 2.35 16.52
C ASP A 32 -13.83 3.43 17.56
N LYS A 33 -14.20 4.69 17.30
CA LYS A 33 -14.06 5.78 18.27
C LYS A 33 -14.90 5.58 19.55
N LYS A 34 -15.75 4.54 19.64
CA LYS A 34 -16.56 4.24 20.84
C LYS A 34 -16.00 3.14 21.75
N THR A 35 -14.92 2.45 21.38
CA THR A 35 -14.39 1.30 22.14
C THR A 35 -12.89 1.42 22.42
N ALA A 36 -12.42 2.63 22.72
CA ALA A 36 -11.03 2.90 23.09
C ALA A 36 -10.59 2.32 24.46
N GLN A 37 -11.41 1.48 25.10
CA GLN A 37 -11.03 0.78 26.34
C GLN A 37 -11.67 -0.60 26.40
N LEU A 38 -11.22 -1.56 25.58
CA LEU A 38 -11.13 -2.96 26.02
C LEU A 38 -10.35 -3.82 25.01
N HIS A 39 -9.41 -4.58 25.54
CA HIS A 39 -8.71 -5.74 24.94
C HIS A 39 -7.54 -5.50 23.98
N THR A 40 -6.37 -5.56 24.62
CA THR A 40 -5.16 -6.27 24.18
C THR A 40 -5.43 -7.59 23.45
N ALA A 41 -4.51 -7.90 22.51
CA ALA A 41 -4.19 -9.20 21.90
C ALA A 41 -4.97 -9.65 20.63
N GLY A 42 -4.33 -9.47 19.48
CA GLY A 42 -4.18 -10.58 18.52
C GLY A 42 -4.98 -10.57 17.22
N ARG A 43 -5.97 -9.68 17.02
CA ARG A 43 -6.66 -9.59 15.72
C ARG A 43 -6.56 -8.18 15.16
N GLN A 44 -5.82 -8.08 14.05
CA GLN A 44 -5.59 -6.88 13.27
C GLN A 44 -6.93 -6.18 12.94
N TRP A 45 -7.18 -5.06 13.62
CA TRP A 45 -8.47 -4.38 13.72
C TRP A 45 -8.75 -3.45 12.52
N GLY A 46 -8.54 -3.93 11.30
CA GLY A 46 -8.61 -3.08 10.12
C GLY A 46 -8.94 -3.84 8.85
N ILE A 47 -9.18 -3.09 7.77
CA ILE A 47 -9.33 -3.65 6.43
C ILE A 47 -7.94 -4.09 5.97
N PRO A 48 -7.72 -5.38 5.63
CA PRO A 48 -6.41 -5.84 5.19
C PRO A 48 -6.03 -5.17 3.86
N LEU A 49 -4.78 -4.72 3.78
CA LEU A 49 -4.17 -4.10 2.60
C LEU A 49 -2.90 -4.87 2.26
N GLN A 50 -2.97 -5.67 1.19
CA GLN A 50 -1.78 -6.27 0.59
C GLN A 50 -1.15 -5.25 -0.35
N TYR A 51 0.04 -4.75 -0.01
CA TYR A 51 0.79 -3.81 -0.82
C TYR A 51 1.92 -4.52 -1.58
N TRP A 52 2.09 -4.15 -2.84
CA TRP A 52 3.23 -4.53 -3.68
C TRP A 52 3.74 -3.29 -4.39
N GLY A 53 5.03 -3.01 -4.29
CA GLY A 53 5.67 -1.86 -4.91
C GLY A 53 6.95 -2.25 -5.63
N MET A 54 7.20 -1.63 -6.78
CA MET A 54 8.44 -1.72 -7.54
C MET A 54 8.88 -0.31 -7.91
N PHE A 55 10.15 0.01 -7.64
CA PHE A 55 10.70 1.35 -7.75
C PHE A 55 11.96 1.29 -8.62
N ASP A 56 11.90 1.96 -9.77
CA ASP A 56 13.02 2.10 -10.71
C ASP A 56 13.95 3.21 -10.20
N GLY A 57 15.20 2.85 -9.88
CA GLY A 57 16.20 3.83 -9.47
C GLY A 57 16.80 4.52 -10.69
N HIS A 58 17.04 5.84 -10.60
CA HIS A 58 17.75 6.56 -11.65
C HIS A 58 18.61 7.68 -11.06
N ALA A 59 19.85 7.77 -11.54
CA ALA A 59 20.86 8.70 -11.02
C ALA A 59 21.13 8.50 -9.51
N GLY A 60 21.00 7.26 -9.03
CA GLY A 60 21.19 6.88 -7.63
C GLY A 60 19.98 6.15 -7.03
N SER A 61 20.25 5.23 -6.09
CA SER A 61 19.22 4.39 -5.45
C SER A 61 18.46 5.07 -4.31
N GLY A 62 18.90 6.24 -3.85
CA GLY A 62 18.38 6.87 -2.63
C GLY A 62 16.86 7.08 -2.64
N CYS A 63 16.32 7.59 -3.75
CA CYS A 63 14.87 7.80 -3.88
C CYS A 63 14.09 6.48 -3.90
N ALA A 64 14.56 5.48 -4.66
CA ALA A 64 13.91 4.17 -4.73
C ALA A 64 13.91 3.46 -3.36
N ILE A 65 15.00 3.57 -2.60
CA ILE A 65 15.12 3.02 -1.24
C ILE A 65 14.16 3.73 -0.27
N MET A 66 14.06 5.05 -0.35
CA MET A 66 13.15 5.80 0.52
C MET A 66 11.69 5.45 0.20
N ALA A 67 11.36 5.35 -1.09
CA ALA A 67 10.01 5.02 -1.54
C ALA A 67 9.61 3.59 -1.11
N SER A 68 10.49 2.60 -1.26
CA SER A 68 10.19 1.21 -0.86
C SER A 68 9.90 1.08 0.65
N LYS A 69 10.54 1.89 1.48
CA LYS A 69 10.38 1.86 2.94
C LYS A 69 9.21 2.69 3.46
N LEU A 70 8.75 3.71 2.75
CA LEU A 70 7.81 4.70 3.31
C LEU A 70 6.48 4.82 2.56
N LEU A 71 6.45 4.54 1.24
CA LEU A 71 5.25 4.82 0.43
C LEU A 71 4.03 4.01 0.89
N HIS A 72 4.23 2.74 1.24
CA HIS A 72 3.15 1.86 1.69
C HIS A 72 2.46 2.39 2.96
N GLY A 73 3.20 3.02 3.87
CA GLY A 73 2.66 3.65 5.08
C GLY A 73 1.82 4.88 4.75
N LEU A 74 2.31 5.73 3.85
CA LEU A 74 1.56 6.90 3.38
C LEU A 74 0.26 6.50 2.68
N ILE A 75 0.30 5.49 1.81
CA ILE A 75 -0.91 4.96 1.15
C ILE A 75 -1.90 4.41 2.17
N ARG A 76 -1.44 3.59 3.13
CA ARG A 76 -2.28 3.06 4.22
C ARG A 76 -2.98 4.19 4.97
N ASP A 77 -2.24 5.25 5.32
CA ASP A 77 -2.78 6.35 6.11
C ASP A 77 -3.84 7.13 5.31
N ARG A 78 -3.60 7.37 4.01
CA ARG A 78 -4.58 8.00 3.12
C ARG A 78 -5.81 7.13 2.86
N LEU A 79 -5.65 5.81 2.78
CA LEU A 79 -6.78 4.89 2.72
C LEU A 79 -7.62 4.92 4.01
N GLY A 80 -7.00 5.26 5.15
CA GLY A 80 -7.69 5.47 6.42
C GLY A 80 -8.74 6.59 6.36
N ASP A 81 -8.41 7.69 5.68
CA ASP A 81 -9.32 8.84 5.51
C ASP A 81 -10.60 8.46 4.76
N ILE A 82 -10.53 7.44 3.90
CA ILE A 82 -11.64 6.95 3.08
C ILE A 82 -12.07 5.51 3.45
N ALA A 83 -11.69 5.02 4.63
CA ALA A 83 -11.89 3.61 5.02
C ALA A 83 -13.37 3.18 4.93
N HIS A 84 -14.30 4.08 5.21
CA HIS A 84 -15.75 3.85 5.11
C HIS A 84 -16.21 3.45 3.68
N LEU A 85 -15.50 3.88 2.63
CA LEU A 85 -15.76 3.46 1.25
C LEU A 85 -15.26 2.05 0.96
N LEU A 86 -14.25 1.60 1.72
CA LEU A 86 -13.59 0.29 1.55
C LEU A 86 -14.27 -0.81 2.38
N GLU A 87 -15.11 -0.46 3.34
CA GLU A 87 -15.80 -1.41 4.24
C GLU A 87 -16.79 -2.32 3.51
N ASN A 88 -17.34 -1.88 2.38
CA ASN A 88 -18.24 -2.68 1.57
C ASN A 88 -17.55 -3.22 0.30
N PRO A 89 -17.00 -4.45 0.32
CA PRO A 89 -16.34 -5.03 -0.84
C PRO A 89 -17.30 -5.37 -2.00
N THR A 90 -18.61 -5.32 -1.76
CA THR A 90 -19.63 -5.51 -2.82
C THR A 90 -19.98 -4.21 -3.54
N ALA A 91 -19.61 -3.05 -2.98
CA ALA A 91 -19.73 -1.78 -3.67
C ALA A 91 -18.72 -1.73 -4.82
N ALA A 92 -19.18 -1.28 -6.00
CA ALA A 92 -18.28 -1.07 -7.12
C ALA A 92 -17.18 -0.08 -6.69
N PRO A 93 -15.90 -0.36 -6.99
CA PRO A 93 -14.84 0.59 -6.69
C PRO A 93 -15.15 1.91 -7.42
N PRO A 94 -14.84 3.08 -6.82
CA PRO A 94 -14.95 4.35 -7.52
C PRO A 94 -13.94 4.37 -8.67
N ILE A 95 -14.35 3.89 -9.85
CA ILE A 95 -13.55 3.90 -11.07
C ILE A 95 -13.61 5.33 -11.63
N CYS A 96 -12.45 5.95 -11.88
CA CYS A 96 -12.34 7.24 -12.59
C CYS A 96 -12.67 7.15 -14.10
N LEU A 97 -13.27 6.05 -14.57
CA LEU A 97 -13.65 5.89 -15.97
C LEU A 97 -15.11 6.31 -16.12
N ALA A 98 -15.32 7.61 -16.35
CA ALA A 98 -16.60 8.11 -16.81
C ALA A 98 -16.92 7.42 -18.15
N LYS A 99 -17.90 6.52 -18.14
CA LYS A 99 -18.56 6.06 -19.35
C LYS A 99 -19.37 7.23 -19.91
N ASN A 100 -18.72 8.12 -20.62
CA ASN A 100 -19.42 8.99 -21.54
C ASN A 100 -19.31 8.31 -22.91
N GLY A 101 -20.36 7.55 -23.21
CA GLY A 101 -20.43 6.72 -24.40
C GLY A 101 -20.35 7.49 -25.70
N SER A 102 -19.73 6.81 -26.68
CA SER A 102 -20.17 6.61 -28.08
C SER A 102 -20.44 7.85 -28.95
N PRO A 103 -20.10 7.76 -30.25
CA PRO A 103 -20.73 6.81 -31.18
C PRO A 103 -20.04 5.45 -31.30
#